data_AF-A0A0F8Z108-F1
#
_entry.id   AF-A0A0F8Z108-F1
#
_cell.length_a   1.000
_cell.length_b   1.000
_cell.length_c   1.000
_cell.angle_alpha   90.00
_cell.angle_beta   90.00
_cell.angle_gamma   90.00
#
_symmetry.space_group_name_H-M   'P 1'
#
loop_
_entity.id
_entity.type
_entity.pdbx_description
1 polymer ?
#
loop_
_entity_poly.entity_id
_entity_poly.type
_entity_poly.pdbx_seq_one_letter_code
_entity_poly.pdbx_strand_id
1 'polypeptide(L)'
;MNVRLIREIAQTIVVLVVCIFVVLLLVGCASIPLSHDQCNATKYETAMEHEQCLLAATKYDEEEYARNDARNIRREEVVNFILSCQADPERMLVTYKLSRFEKQALDRAQRLGNLSVHNLPRSVGRANFGCMTYDDVQRALDEIARRGL
;
A
#
# COMPACT_ATOMS: atom_id res chain seq x y z
N MET A 1 -44.88 36.06 18.27
CA MET A 1 -43.62 36.29 17.54
C MET A 1 -43.56 35.36 16.33
N ASN A 2 -43.95 35.90 15.18
CA ASN A 2 -43.50 35.63 13.81
C ASN A 2 -43.38 34.19 13.29
N VAL A 3 -44.52 33.53 13.05
CA VAL A 3 -44.60 32.34 12.16
C VAL A 3 -44.04 32.64 10.75
N ARG A 4 -44.13 33.89 10.29
CA ARG A 4 -43.50 34.36 9.04
C ARG A 4 -41.97 34.35 9.11
N LEU A 5 -41.38 34.74 10.23
CA LEU A 5 -39.93 34.76 10.43
C LEU A 5 -39.37 33.32 10.46
N ILE A 6 -40.08 32.38 11.09
CA ILE A 6 -39.70 30.96 11.10
C ILE A 6 -39.73 30.38 9.67
N ARG A 7 -40.70 30.79 8.84
CA ARG A 7 -40.82 30.33 7.45
C ARG A 7 -39.71 30.87 6.56
N GLU A 8 -39.32 32.13 6.72
CA GLU A 8 -38.21 32.76 6.00
C GLU A 8 -36.86 32.16 6.40
N ILE A 9 -36.65 31.90 7.69
CA ILE A 9 -35.43 31.23 8.21
C ILE A 9 -35.34 29.80 7.68
N ALA A 10 -36.45 29.05 7.65
CA ALA A 10 -36.47 27.70 7.12
C ALA A 10 -36.13 27.66 5.62
N GLN A 11 -36.66 28.60 4.82
CA GLN A 11 -36.34 28.70 3.39
C GLN A 11 -34.86 29.05 3.16
N THR A 12 -34.29 29.97 3.93
CA THR A 12 -32.86 30.33 3.78
C THR A 12 -31.94 29.17 4.15
N ILE A 13 -32.26 28.40 5.20
CA ILE A 13 -31.49 27.21 5.58
C ILE A 13 -31.57 26.15 4.48
N VAL A 14 -32.74 25.89 3.90
CA VAL A 14 -32.91 24.90 2.84
C VAL A 14 -32.08 25.27 1.60
N VAL A 15 -32.11 26.54 1.19
CA VAL A 15 -31.29 27.01 0.05
C VAL A 15 -29.80 26.82 0.34
N LEU A 16 -29.36 27.15 1.55
CA LEU A 16 -27.96 27.05 1.95
C LEU A 16 -27.47 25.58 1.98
N VAL A 17 -28.30 24.66 2.47
CA VAL A 17 -28.01 23.21 2.45
C VAL A 17 -27.92 22.68 1.03
N VAL A 18 -28.84 23.07 0.14
CA VAL A 18 -28.79 22.67 -1.28
C VAL A 18 -27.54 23.20 -1.96
N CYS A 19 -27.16 24.46 -1.72
CA CYS A 19 -25.92 25.03 -2.26
C CYS A 19 -24.66 24.29 -1.80
N ILE A 20 -24.56 23.96 -0.51
CA ILE A 20 -23.43 23.18 0.02
C ILE A 20 -23.38 21.79 -0.63
N PHE A 21 -24.52 21.14 -0.79
CA PHE A 21 -24.59 19.80 -1.37
C PHE A 21 -24.17 19.78 -2.84
N VAL A 22 -24.57 20.79 -3.62
CA VAL A 22 -24.16 20.94 -5.03
C VAL A 22 -22.66 21.19 -5.15
N VAL A 23 -22.09 22.06 -4.29
CA VAL A 23 -20.64 22.31 -4.27
C VAL A 23 -19.86 21.04 -3.89
N LEU A 24 -20.32 20.29 -2.89
CA LEU A 24 -19.68 19.03 -2.48
C LEU A 24 -19.74 17.96 -3.58
N LEU A 25 -20.85 17.86 -4.31
CA LEU A 25 -20.99 16.93 -5.44
C LEU A 25 -20.06 17.29 -6.61
N LEU A 26 -19.94 18.58 -6.93
CA LEU A 26 -19.08 19.04 -8.03
C LEU A 26 -17.58 18.88 -7.70
N VAL A 27 -17.18 19.16 -6.45
CA VAL A 27 -15.78 19.01 -6.01
C VAL A 27 -15.40 17.54 -5.84
N GLY A 28 -16.34 16.68 -5.45
CA GLY A 28 -16.12 15.23 -5.27
C GLY A 28 -15.78 14.48 -6.57
N CYS A 29 -16.21 14.99 -7.74
CA CYS A 29 -15.89 14.37 -9.03
C CYS A 29 -14.60 14.90 -9.68
N ALA A 30 -14.02 15.99 -9.18
CA ALA A 30 -12.88 16.65 -9.82
C ALA A 30 -11.50 16.05 -9.44
N SER A 31 -11.45 15.05 -8.57
CA SER A 31 -10.21 14.61 -7.91
C SER A 31 -9.78 13.18 -8.24
N ILE A 32 -10.48 12.49 -9.13
CA ILE A 32 -10.08 11.17 -9.65
C ILE A 32 -9.78 11.33 -11.14
N PRO A 33 -8.52 11.20 -11.58
CA PRO A 33 -8.22 11.19 -13.01
C PRO A 33 -8.98 10.02 -13.65
N LEU A 34 -9.67 10.31 -14.74
CA LEU A 34 -10.38 9.31 -15.52
C LEU A 34 -9.36 8.36 -16.14
N SER A 35 -9.69 7.07 -16.23
CA SER A 35 -8.86 6.12 -16.98
C SER A 35 -8.92 6.42 -18.49
N HIS A 36 -7.98 5.87 -19.26
CA HIS A 36 -7.97 6.00 -20.73
C HIS A 36 -9.32 5.64 -21.38
N ASP A 37 -9.96 4.55 -20.93
CA ASP A 37 -11.27 4.12 -21.43
C ASP A 37 -12.38 5.11 -21.06
N GLN A 38 -12.28 5.73 -19.89
CA GLN A 38 -13.24 6.74 -19.44
C GLN A 38 -13.05 8.07 -20.18
N CYS A 39 -11.81 8.49 -20.47
CA CYS A 39 -11.57 9.62 -21.38
C CYS A 39 -12.12 9.32 -22.77
N ASN A 40 -11.88 8.13 -23.33
CA ASN A 40 -12.40 7.78 -24.66
C ASN A 40 -13.93 7.66 -24.72
N ALA A 41 -14.58 7.29 -23.62
CA ALA A 41 -16.04 7.21 -23.52
C ALA A 41 -16.72 8.57 -23.28
N THR A 42 -15.97 9.57 -22.80
CA THR A 42 -16.52 10.90 -22.48
C THR A 42 -16.61 11.74 -23.74
N LYS A 43 -17.74 12.43 -23.91
CA LYS A 43 -17.90 13.40 -25.00
C LYS A 43 -17.35 14.75 -24.55
N TYR A 44 -16.23 15.15 -25.15
CA TYR A 44 -15.65 16.49 -24.96
C TYR A 44 -16.20 17.47 -26.01
N GLU A 45 -16.29 18.75 -25.64
CA GLU A 45 -16.72 19.79 -26.57
C GLU A 45 -15.61 20.12 -27.58
N THR A 46 -14.35 19.95 -27.17
CA THR A 46 -13.19 20.20 -28.03
C THR A 46 -12.19 19.05 -28.01
N ALA A 47 -11.46 18.86 -29.12
CA ALA A 47 -10.38 17.88 -29.19
C ALA A 47 -9.26 18.15 -28.18
N MET A 48 -9.05 19.43 -27.83
CA MET A 48 -8.04 19.85 -26.85
C MET A 48 -8.36 19.35 -25.43
N GLU A 49 -9.64 19.32 -25.04
CA GLU A 49 -10.06 18.80 -23.73
C GLU A 49 -9.93 17.27 -23.65
N HIS A 50 -10.22 16.57 -24.76
CA HIS A 50 -10.00 15.13 -24.86
C HIS A 50 -8.50 14.80 -24.70
N GLU A 51 -7.63 15.51 -25.42
CA GLU A 51 -6.18 15.33 -25.32
C GLU A 51 -5.66 15.62 -23.90
N GLN A 52 -6.18 16.64 -23.22
CA GLN A 52 -5.82 16.93 -21.83
C GLN A 52 -6.26 15.82 -20.87
N CYS A 53 -7.44 15.23 -21.07
CA CYS A 53 -7.88 14.08 -20.29
C CYS A 53 -6.95 12.88 -20.49
N LEU A 54 -6.65 12.54 -21.74
CA LEU A 54 -5.76 11.43 -22.06
C LEU A 54 -4.37 11.65 -21.44
N LEU A 55 -3.82 12.86 -21.53
CA LEU A 55 -2.52 13.18 -20.94
C LEU A 55 -2.52 13.05 -19.41
N ALA A 56 -3.62 13.42 -18.75
CA ALA A 56 -3.78 13.25 -17.31
C ALA A 56 -3.92 11.78 -16.92
N ALA A 57 -4.65 10.98 -17.72
CA ALA A 57 -4.79 9.54 -17.55
C ALA A 57 -3.44 8.84 -17.69
N THR A 58 -2.65 9.15 -18.73
CA THR A 58 -1.31 8.59 -18.94
C THR A 58 -0.38 8.88 -17.78
N LYS A 59 -0.35 10.12 -17.28
CA LYS A 59 0.49 10.46 -16.11
C LYS A 59 0.09 9.69 -14.87
N TYR A 60 -1.21 9.54 -14.63
CA TYR A 60 -1.70 8.77 -13.50
C TYR A 60 -1.30 7.29 -13.63
N ASP A 61 -1.50 6.71 -14.81
CA ASP A 61 -1.13 5.33 -15.10
C ASP A 61 0.39 5.15 -14.92
N GLU A 62 1.23 6.03 -15.47
CA GLU A 62 2.68 5.99 -15.31
C GLU A 62 3.13 6.08 -13.84
N GLU A 63 2.55 7.00 -13.06
CA GLU A 63 2.84 7.12 -11.63
C GLU A 63 2.37 5.90 -10.82
N GLU A 64 1.25 5.30 -11.22
CA GLU A 64 0.76 4.07 -10.61
C GLU A 64 1.61 2.86 -10.99
N TYR A 65 2.01 2.74 -12.26
CA TYR A 65 2.95 1.75 -12.76
C TYR A 65 4.29 1.87 -12.06
N ALA A 66 4.88 3.06 -11.95
CA ALA A 66 6.14 3.28 -11.23
C ALA A 66 6.04 2.88 -9.75
N ARG A 67 4.91 3.19 -9.09
CA ARG A 67 4.64 2.76 -7.71
C ARG A 67 4.44 1.25 -7.58
N ASN A 68 3.85 0.61 -8.59
CA ASN A 68 3.63 -0.83 -8.60
C ASN A 68 4.91 -1.60 -8.97
N ASP A 69 5.72 -1.06 -9.86
CA ASP A 69 7.00 -1.63 -10.29
C ASP A 69 8.03 -1.57 -9.16
N ALA A 70 8.15 -0.43 -8.46
CA ALA A 70 8.97 -0.34 -7.25
C ALA A 70 8.53 -1.34 -6.16
N ARG A 71 7.22 -1.61 -6.06
CA ARG A 71 6.69 -2.65 -5.15
C ARG A 71 7.02 -4.06 -5.63
N ASN A 72 7.01 -4.31 -6.93
CA ASN A 72 7.32 -5.62 -7.53
C ASN A 72 8.81 -5.93 -7.48
N ILE A 73 9.69 -4.98 -7.81
CA ILE A 73 11.15 -5.12 -7.67
C ILE A 73 11.49 -5.51 -6.23
N ARG A 74 10.89 -4.82 -5.26
CA ARG A 74 11.08 -5.15 -3.84
C ARG A 74 10.53 -6.54 -3.47
N ARG A 75 9.52 -7.08 -4.19
CA ARG A 75 9.00 -8.45 -3.97
C ARG A 75 10.09 -9.44 -4.36
N GLU A 76 10.64 -9.25 -5.54
CA GLU A 76 11.63 -10.14 -6.13
C GLU A 76 12.93 -10.11 -5.34
N GLU A 77 13.38 -8.94 -4.89
CA GLU A 77 14.55 -8.82 -3.99
C GLU A 77 14.36 -9.62 -2.70
N VAL A 78 13.18 -9.55 -2.06
CA VAL A 78 12.88 -10.30 -0.84
C VAL A 78 12.84 -11.81 -1.12
N VAL A 79 12.22 -12.23 -2.23
CA VAL A 79 12.20 -13.65 -2.62
C VAL A 79 13.61 -14.16 -2.91
N ASN A 80 14.41 -13.40 -3.67
CA ASN A 80 15.79 -13.76 -4.00
C ASN A 80 16.67 -13.83 -2.75
N PHE A 81 16.46 -12.93 -1.78
CA PHE A 81 17.14 -13.00 -0.49
C PHE A 81 16.77 -14.28 0.28
N ILE A 82 15.48 -14.64 0.31
CA ILE A 82 15.03 -15.84 1.01
C ILE A 82 15.63 -17.09 0.35
N LEU A 83 15.62 -17.15 -0.98
CA LEU A 83 16.18 -18.27 -1.73
C LEU A 83 17.70 -18.36 -1.60
N SER A 84 18.42 -17.23 -1.59
CA SER A 84 19.87 -17.22 -1.39
C SER A 84 20.26 -17.65 0.02
N CYS A 85 19.45 -17.29 1.02
CA CYS A 85 19.62 -17.78 2.39
C CYS A 85 19.43 -19.30 2.47
N GLN A 86 18.46 -19.84 1.73
CA GLN A 86 18.20 -21.28 1.69
C GLN A 86 19.28 -22.08 0.95
N ALA A 87 19.93 -21.46 -0.04
CA ALA A 87 21.00 -22.12 -0.79
C ALA A 87 22.24 -22.41 0.07
N ASP A 88 22.40 -21.71 1.19
CA ASP A 88 23.49 -21.91 2.15
C ASP A 88 23.01 -22.78 3.34
N PRO A 89 23.44 -24.05 3.45
CA PRO A 89 22.96 -24.98 4.47
C PRO A 89 23.40 -24.60 5.90
N GLU A 90 24.41 -23.74 6.06
CA GLU A 90 24.87 -23.27 7.37
C GLU A 90 24.04 -22.09 7.90
N ARG A 91 23.13 -21.57 7.08
CA ARG A 91 22.32 -20.39 7.39
C ARG A 91 20.83 -20.74 7.47
N MET A 92 20.13 -19.96 8.29
CA MET A 92 18.70 -20.06 8.51
C MET A 92 18.05 -18.71 8.33
N LEU A 93 16.84 -18.74 7.77
CA LEU A 93 16.01 -17.56 7.69
C LEU A 93 15.43 -17.25 9.07
N VAL A 94 15.70 -16.04 9.53
CA VAL A 94 15.21 -15.50 10.79
C VAL A 94 14.19 -14.41 10.50
N THR A 95 13.04 -14.46 11.15
CA THR A 95 11.96 -13.49 10.99
C THR A 95 11.64 -12.82 12.31
N TYR A 96 11.54 -11.49 12.30
CA TYR A 96 11.31 -10.69 13.51
C TYR A 96 9.88 -10.14 13.56
N LYS A 97 9.51 -9.43 12.50
CA LYS A 97 8.17 -8.88 12.31
C LYS A 97 7.93 -8.68 10.82
N LEU A 98 7.27 -9.64 10.20
CA LEU A 98 6.95 -9.56 8.79
C LEU A 98 5.77 -8.61 8.58
N SER A 99 5.94 -7.69 7.64
CA SER A 99 4.83 -7.03 6.97
C SER A 99 3.98 -8.06 6.20
N ARG A 100 2.74 -7.69 5.87
CA ARG A 100 1.83 -8.55 5.08
C ARG A 100 2.47 -9.04 3.78
N PHE A 101 3.30 -8.19 3.19
CA PHE A 101 4.03 -8.45 1.96
C PHE A 101 5.15 -9.47 2.15
N GLU A 102 6.01 -9.29 3.15
CA GLU A 102 7.13 -10.20 3.40
C GLU A 102 6.62 -11.58 3.81
N LYS A 103 5.47 -11.63 4.49
CA LYS A 103 4.77 -12.88 4.78
C LYS A 103 4.32 -13.60 3.51
N GLN A 104 3.72 -12.89 2.55
CA GLN A 104 3.34 -13.49 1.26
C GLN A 104 4.54 -13.97 0.45
N ALA A 105 5.66 -13.22 0.48
CA ALA A 105 6.90 -13.62 -0.17
C ALA A 105 7.49 -14.88 0.47
N LEU A 106 7.48 -14.96 1.80
CA LEU A 106 7.92 -16.13 2.56
C LEU A 106 7.03 -17.34 2.27
N ASP A 107 5.71 -17.20 2.29
CA ASP A 107 4.77 -18.28 1.98
C ASP A 107 5.01 -18.81 0.55
N ARG A 108 5.32 -17.92 -0.41
CA ARG A 108 5.68 -18.31 -1.78
C ARG A 108 7.00 -19.08 -1.83
N ALA A 109 8.02 -18.61 -1.11
CA ALA A 109 9.32 -19.28 -1.04
C ALA A 109 9.23 -20.66 -0.37
N GLN A 110 8.46 -20.78 0.72
CA GLN A 110 8.18 -22.06 1.39
C GLN A 110 7.44 -23.07 0.50
N ARG A 111 6.65 -22.60 -0.48
CA ARG A 111 6.05 -23.50 -1.49
C ARG A 111 7.04 -23.98 -2.54
N LEU A 112 8.13 -23.23 -2.76
CA LEU A 112 9.15 -23.56 -3.76
C LEU A 112 10.27 -24.45 -3.18
N GLY A 113 10.38 -24.58 -1.86
CA GLY A 113 11.32 -25.51 -1.22
C GLY A 113 11.13 -25.64 0.29
N ASN A 114 11.82 -26.62 0.90
CA ASN A 114 11.79 -26.85 2.35
C ASN A 114 12.56 -25.74 3.09
N LEU A 115 11.87 -24.69 3.47
CA LEU A 115 12.43 -23.54 4.21
C LEU A 115 12.24 -23.73 5.72
N SER A 116 13.35 -23.81 6.45
CA SER A 116 13.34 -23.73 7.91
C SER A 116 13.36 -22.26 8.33
N VAL A 117 12.35 -21.83 9.07
CA VAL A 117 12.16 -20.42 9.48
C VAL A 117 12.08 -20.34 10.99
N HIS A 118 12.93 -19.50 11.58
CA HIS A 118 12.92 -19.22 13.01
C HIS A 118 12.39 -17.82 13.30
N ASN A 119 11.37 -17.74 14.16
CA ASN A 119 10.89 -16.45 14.65
C ASN A 119 11.75 -16.00 15.84
N LEU A 120 12.40 -14.84 15.71
CA LEU A 120 13.08 -14.17 16.81
C LEU A 120 12.30 -12.92 17.23
N PRO A 121 12.32 -12.53 18.51
CA PRO A 121 11.72 -11.28 18.96
C PRO A 121 12.43 -10.08 18.31
N ARG A 122 11.65 -9.03 18.02
CA ARG A 122 12.13 -7.78 17.38
C ARG A 122 13.25 -7.07 18.15
N SER A 123 13.44 -7.39 19.42
CA SER A 123 14.54 -6.88 20.26
C SER A 123 15.93 -7.31 19.79
N VAL A 124 16.03 -8.35 18.96
CA VAL A 124 17.31 -8.91 18.47
C VAL A 124 17.73 -8.32 17.11
N GLY A 125 16.79 -7.86 16.29
CA GLY A 125 17.06 -7.44 14.91
C GLY A 125 16.49 -6.07 14.57
N ARG A 126 17.25 -5.27 13.81
CA ARG A 126 16.76 -4.00 13.23
C ARG A 126 15.96 -4.21 11.94
N ALA A 127 16.22 -5.29 11.21
CA ALA A 127 15.48 -5.67 10.00
C ALA A 127 14.27 -6.57 10.33
N ASN A 128 13.27 -6.60 9.45
CA ASN A 128 12.07 -7.44 9.63
C ASN A 128 12.33 -8.94 9.46
N PHE A 129 13.37 -9.28 8.70
CA PHE A 129 13.88 -10.62 8.45
C PHE A 129 15.39 -10.56 8.16
N GLY A 130 16.09 -11.67 8.34
CA GLY A 130 17.53 -11.78 8.13
C GLY A 130 17.94 -13.23 7.89
N CYS A 131 19.19 -13.41 7.47
CA CYS A 131 19.79 -14.72 7.24
C CYS A 131 20.98 -14.86 8.19
N MET A 132 20.93 -15.83 9.11
CA MET A 132 21.89 -15.97 10.19
C MET A 132 22.39 -17.41 10.27
N THR A 133 23.62 -17.60 10.75
CA THR A 133 24.12 -18.95 11.01
C THR A 133 23.41 -19.57 12.21
N TYR A 134 23.44 -20.89 12.33
CA TYR A 134 22.91 -21.58 13.50
C TYR A 134 23.50 -21.07 14.82
N ASP A 135 24.81 -20.85 14.86
CA ASP A 135 25.50 -20.33 16.04
C ASP A 135 25.04 -18.91 16.41
N ASP A 136 24.80 -18.05 15.41
CA ASP A 136 24.32 -16.69 15.66
C ASP A 136 22.88 -16.68 16.18
N VAL A 137 22.02 -17.56 15.64
CA VAL A 137 20.66 -17.75 16.16
C VAL A 137 20.69 -18.24 17.60
N GLN A 138 21.57 -19.19 17.91
CA GLN A 138 21.68 -19.75 19.24
C GLN A 138 22.21 -18.71 20.25
N ARG A 139 23.22 -17.91 19.87
CA ARG A 139 23.68 -16.78 20.69
C ARG A 139 22.57 -15.75 20.94
N ALA A 140 21.77 -15.44 19.93
CA ALA A 140 20.65 -14.52 20.08
C ALA A 140 19.58 -15.06 21.03
N LEU A 141 19.25 -16.35 20.94
CA LEU A 141 18.32 -17.03 21.86
C LEU A 141 18.84 -17.04 23.29
N ASP A 142 20.13 -17.30 23.49
CA ASP A 142 20.76 -17.25 24.81
C ASP A 142 20.74 -15.83 25.39
N GLU A 143 20.93 -14.80 24.56
CA GLU A 143 20.86 -13.41 24.98
C GLU A 143 19.43 -13.00 25.37
N ILE A 144 18.41 -13.47 24.64
CA ILE A 144 16.99 -13.31 25.01
C ILE A 144 16.72 -13.97 26.36
N ALA A 145 17.15 -15.22 26.53
CA ALA A 145 16.95 -15.99 27.77
C ALA A 145 17.61 -15.31 28.97
N ARG A 146 18.81 -14.73 28.79
CA ARG A 146 19.50 -13.95 29.84
C ARG A 146 18.82 -12.62 30.16
N ARG A 147 18.17 -11.98 29.18
CA ARG A 147 17.49 -10.68 29.35
C ARG A 147 16.05 -10.81 29.86
N GLY A 148 15.47 -12.01 29.87
CA GLY A 148 14.11 -12.24 30.35
C GLY A 148 13.03 -11.58 29.48
N LEU A 149 13.28 -11.49 28.17
CA LEU A 149 12.36 -10.93 27.18
C LEU A 149 11.37 -11.97 26.64
#